data_AF-D8F0Q5-F1
#
_entry.id   AF-D8F0Q5-F1
#
_cell.length_a   1.000
_cell.length_b   1.000
_cell.length_c   1.000
_cell.angle_alpha   90.00
_cell.angle_beta   90.00
_cell.angle_gamma   90.00
#
_symmetry.space_group_name_H-M   'P 1'
#
loop_
_entity.id
_entity.type
_entity.pdbx_description
1 polymer ?
#
loop_
_entity_poly.entity_id
_entity_poly.type
_entity_poly.pdbx_seq_one_letter_code
_entity_poly.pdbx_strand_id
1 'polypeptide(L)'
;MGKITEGELARILNSLEEKKIFTLDTLVSFLSCSVPTARLKLKQWGTYTSYNQNGRYYTMPSVPRFDDNGLWHYSEIYFSQYGPDGHPKSPTCGHLKIPHPASLIFQ
;
A
#
# COMPACT_ATOMS: atom_id res chain seq x y z
N MET A 1 -3.84 -23.49 3.33
CA MET A 1 -3.25 -22.15 3.40
C MET A 1 -2.01 -22.18 4.27
N GLY A 2 -0.82 -21.99 3.70
CA GLY A 2 0.38 -21.78 4.50
C GLY A 2 0.22 -20.49 5.30
N LYS A 3 0.37 -20.55 6.61
CA LYS A 3 0.41 -19.34 7.44
C LYS A 3 1.71 -18.63 7.07
N ILE A 4 1.62 -17.46 6.43
CA ILE A 4 2.78 -16.59 6.31
C ILE A 4 3.12 -16.15 7.73
N THR A 5 4.30 -16.52 8.21
CA THR A 5 4.83 -16.08 9.50
C THR A 5 5.12 -14.59 9.48
N GLU A 6 5.02 -13.93 10.63
CA GLU A 6 5.28 -12.48 10.75
C GLU A 6 6.68 -12.09 10.24
N GLY A 7 7.68 -12.94 10.46
CA GLY A 7 9.04 -12.72 9.94
C GLY A 7 9.12 -12.68 8.41
N GLU A 8 8.35 -13.50 7.70
CA GLU A 8 8.31 -13.47 6.23
C GLU A 8 7.58 -12.22 5.73
N LEU A 9 6.53 -11.78 6.41
CA LEU A 9 5.86 -10.53 6.08
C LEU A 9 6.78 -9.32 6.23
N ALA A 10 7.56 -9.25 7.31
CA ALA A 10 8.50 -8.16 7.52
C ALA A 10 9.56 -8.09 6.41
N ARG A 11 10.09 -9.24 5.97
CA ARG A 11 11.07 -9.32 4.87
C ARG A 11 10.47 -8.87 3.53
N ILE A 12 9.23 -9.28 3.26
CA ILE A 12 8.51 -8.86 2.05
C ILE A 12 8.29 -7.34 2.10
N LEU A 13 7.76 -6.81 3.20
CA LEU A 13 7.51 -5.38 3.35
C LEU A 13 8.78 -4.55 3.16
N ASN A 14 9.88 -4.94 3.79
CA ASN A 14 11.16 -4.27 3.60
C ASN A 14 11.60 -4.27 2.12
N SER A 15 11.48 -5.42 1.44
CA SER A 15 11.79 -5.52 0.01
C SER A 15 10.88 -4.63 -0.87
N LEU A 16 9.63 -4.42 -0.47
CA LEU A 16 8.69 -3.53 -1.15
C LEU A 16 9.03 -2.05 -0.91
N GLU A 17 9.47 -1.71 0.30
CA GLU A 17 9.94 -0.36 0.65
C GLU A 17 11.22 -0.01 -0.12
N GLU A 18 12.17 -0.94 -0.25
CA GLU A 18 13.38 -0.78 -1.07
C GLU A 18 13.05 -0.59 -2.56
N LYS A 19 12.07 -1.35 -3.07
CA LYS A 19 11.59 -1.21 -4.45
C LYS A 19 10.86 0.10 -4.71
N LYS A 20 10.37 0.79 -3.66
CA LYS A 20 9.52 2.00 -3.68
C LYS A 20 8.14 1.79 -4.30
N ILE A 21 8.06 1.09 -5.42
CA ILE A 21 6.84 0.80 -6.17
C ILE A 21 6.79 -0.68 -6.53
N PHE A 22 5.60 -1.26 -6.43
CA PHE A 22 5.36 -2.66 -6.75
C PHE A 22 3.97 -2.86 -7.36
N THR A 23 3.72 -4.05 -7.91
CA THR A 23 2.42 -4.41 -8.49
C THR A 23 1.70 -5.46 -7.67
N LEU A 24 0.40 -5.60 -7.91
CA LEU A 24 -0.41 -6.63 -7.23
C LEU A 24 0.09 -8.05 -7.51
N ASP A 25 0.55 -8.31 -8.74
CA ASP A 25 1.12 -9.61 -9.14
C ASP A 25 2.40 -9.93 -8.37
N THR A 26 3.29 -8.93 -8.26
CA THR A 26 4.49 -9.02 -7.41
C THR A 26 4.12 -9.34 -5.97
N LEU A 27 3.12 -8.66 -5.41
CA LEU A 27 2.68 -8.90 -4.04
C LEU A 27 2.09 -10.30 -3.84
N VAL A 28 1.27 -10.77 -4.79
CA VAL A 28 0.70 -12.11 -4.82
C VAL A 28 1.79 -13.18 -4.87
N SER A 29 2.81 -12.97 -5.69
CA SER A 29 3.97 -13.85 -5.81
C SER A 29 4.78 -13.90 -4.50
N PHE A 30 5.08 -12.74 -3.90
CA PHE A 30 5.80 -12.66 -2.62
C PHE A 30 5.05 -13.32 -1.46
N LEU A 31 3.75 -13.04 -1.35
CA LEU A 31 2.92 -13.59 -0.28
C LEU A 31 2.44 -15.02 -0.58
N SER A 32 2.67 -15.53 -1.80
CA SER A 32 2.07 -16.76 -2.30
C SER A 32 0.56 -16.86 -1.97
N CYS A 33 -0.15 -15.74 -2.14
CA CYS A 33 -1.55 -15.56 -1.72
C CYS A 33 -2.44 -15.16 -2.89
N SER A 34 -3.74 -15.44 -2.80
CA SER A 34 -4.70 -14.99 -3.80
C SER A 34 -4.77 -13.47 -3.89
N VAL A 35 -5.03 -12.97 -5.10
CA VAL A 35 -5.29 -11.54 -5.42
C VAL A 35 -6.23 -10.84 -4.41
N PRO A 36 -7.39 -11.40 -4.02
CA PRO A 36 -8.25 -10.77 -3.01
C PRO A 36 -7.58 -10.59 -1.64
N THR A 37 -6.79 -11.57 -1.20
CA THR A 37 -6.03 -11.51 0.06
C THR A 37 -4.92 -10.46 0.00
N ALA A 38 -4.21 -10.39 -1.13
CA ALA A 38 -3.20 -9.36 -1.35
C ALA A 38 -3.84 -7.95 -1.31
N ARG A 39 -5.01 -7.76 -1.94
CA ARG A 39 -5.76 -6.50 -1.85
C ARG A 39 -6.19 -6.15 -0.44
N LEU A 40 -6.66 -7.12 0.34
CA LEU A 40 -6.98 -6.91 1.76
C LEU A 40 -5.76 -6.47 2.58
N LYS A 41 -4.57 -6.99 2.28
CA LYS A 41 -3.32 -6.56 2.93
C LYS A 41 -2.90 -5.16 2.51
N LEU A 42 -2.97 -4.83 1.23
CA LEU A 42 -2.74 -3.46 0.73
C LEU A 42 -3.64 -2.44 1.43
N LYS A 43 -4.91 -2.82 1.66
CA LYS A 43 -5.86 -2.03 2.44
C LYS A 43 -5.43 -1.85 3.89
N GLN A 44 -5.04 -2.92 4.56
CA GLN A 44 -4.56 -2.86 5.95
C GLN A 44 -3.27 -2.05 6.11
N TRP A 45 -2.35 -2.13 5.16
CA TRP A 45 -1.09 -1.39 5.20
C TRP A 45 -1.21 0.05 4.74
N GLY A 46 -2.33 0.41 4.13
CA GLY A 46 -2.52 1.77 3.68
C GLY A 46 -1.64 2.18 2.50
N THR A 47 -1.52 1.32 1.50
CA THR A 47 -0.71 1.65 0.32
C THR A 47 -1.42 2.65 -0.59
N TYR A 48 -0.66 3.55 -1.21
CA TYR A 48 -1.18 4.41 -2.27
C TYR A 48 -1.19 3.67 -3.61
N THR A 49 -2.18 3.98 -4.44
CA THR A 49 -2.34 3.39 -5.78
C THR A 49 -2.15 4.47 -6.85
N SER A 50 -1.44 4.14 -7.92
CA SER A 50 -1.20 5.05 -9.03
C SER A 50 -2.49 5.37 -9.79
N TYR A 51 -2.73 6.62 -10.18
CA TYR A 51 -3.95 6.96 -10.92
C TYR A 51 -3.79 6.89 -12.46
N ASN A 52 -2.55 7.01 -12.98
CA ASN A 52 -2.32 7.07 -14.43
C ASN A 52 -2.26 5.69 -15.11
N GLN A 53 -1.53 4.74 -14.51
CA GLN A 53 -1.25 3.42 -15.10
C GLN A 53 -2.34 2.39 -14.80
N ASN A 54 -3.62 2.78 -14.97
CA ASN A 54 -4.80 1.95 -14.69
C ASN A 54 -4.82 1.35 -13.27
N GLY A 55 -4.26 2.03 -12.27
CA GLY A 55 -4.22 1.50 -10.90
C GLY A 55 -3.30 0.30 -10.68
N ARG A 56 -2.36 0.02 -11.60
CA ARG A 56 -1.54 -1.20 -11.54
C ARG A 56 -0.43 -1.15 -10.49
N TYR A 57 0.03 0.05 -10.15
CA TYR A 57 1.16 0.25 -9.26
C TYR A 57 0.73 0.73 -7.88
N TYR A 58 1.41 0.19 -6.86
CA TYR A 58 1.21 0.46 -5.45
C TYR A 58 2.52 0.94 -4.83
N THR A 59 2.41 1.78 -3.79
CA THR A 59 3.55 2.24 -3.00
C THR A 59 3.19 2.26 -1.52
N MET A 60 4.16 1.95 -0.66
CA MET A 60 4.01 2.01 0.79
C MET A 60 3.90 3.47 1.24
N PRO A 61 3.13 3.80 2.28
CA PRO A 61 2.96 5.19 2.74
C PRO A 61 4.27 5.83 3.25
N SER A 62 5.27 5.04 3.64
CA SER A 62 6.59 5.51 4.08
C SER A 62 7.48 6.06 2.95
N VAL A 63 7.17 5.72 1.69
CA VAL A 63 8.01 5.98 0.51
C VAL A 63 7.69 7.32 -0.17
N PRO A 64 6.43 7.64 -0.53
CA PRO A 64 6.11 8.83 -1.30
C PRO A 64 6.36 10.09 -0.47
N ARG A 65 7.00 11.07 -1.11
CA ARG A 65 7.06 12.44 -0.60
C ARG A 65 6.11 13.27 -1.44
N PHE A 66 4.90 13.46 -0.93
CA PHE A 66 3.91 14.30 -1.57
C PHE A 66 4.37 15.75 -1.54
N ASP A 67 4.17 16.45 -2.66
CA ASP A 67 4.39 17.89 -2.77
C ASP A 67 3.23 18.67 -2.09
N ASP A 68 3.26 20.00 -2.12
CA ASP A 68 2.22 20.87 -1.52
C ASP A 68 0.82 20.57 -2.10
N ASN A 69 0.79 20.15 -3.36
CA ASN A 69 -0.42 19.72 -4.08
C ASN A 69 -0.87 18.30 -3.73
N GLY A 70 -0.14 17.58 -2.89
CA GLY A 70 -0.43 16.19 -2.54
C GLY A 70 -0.20 15.19 -3.66
N LEU A 71 0.62 15.56 -4.64
CA LEU A 71 0.99 14.71 -5.76
C LEU A 71 2.41 14.19 -5.52
N TRP A 72 2.62 12.92 -5.84
CA TRP A 72 3.95 12.32 -5.85
C TRP A 72 4.21 11.72 -7.23
N HIS A 73 5.30 12.16 -7.83
CA HIS A 73 5.75 11.75 -9.14
C HIS A 73 6.96 10.85 -8.98
N TYR A 74 6.88 9.64 -9.53
CA TYR A 74 8.00 8.71 -9.54
C TYR A 74 8.20 8.18 -10.96
N SER A 75 9.25 8.68 -11.62
CA SER A 75 9.52 8.39 -13.02
C SER A 75 8.30 8.72 -13.91
N GLU A 76 7.57 7.71 -14.38
CA GLU A 76 6.35 7.85 -15.21
C GLU A 76 5.06 7.49 -14.45
N ILE A 77 5.15 7.28 -13.13
CA ILE A 77 4.07 6.84 -12.27
C ILE A 77 3.65 7.98 -11.34
N TYR A 78 2.34 8.20 -11.29
CA TYR A 78 1.76 9.33 -10.59
C TYR A 78 0.84 8.84 -9.48
N PHE A 79 1.06 9.37 -8.28
CA PHE A 79 0.28 9.11 -7.09
C PHE A 79 -0.34 10.40 -6.59
N SER A 80 -1.52 10.26 -5.97
CA SER A 80 -2.21 11.38 -5.35
C SER A 80 -2.66 10.96 -3.97
N GLN A 81 -2.37 11.80 -2.99
CA GLN A 81 -2.87 11.64 -1.64
C GLN A 81 -4.33 12.09 -1.50
N TYR A 82 -4.95 12.69 -2.51
CA TYR A 82 -6.32 13.22 -2.45
C TYR A 82 -7.30 12.43 -3.33
N GLY A 83 -8.53 12.32 -2.85
CA GLY A 83 -9.68 11.79 -3.57
C GLY A 83 -10.11 12.75 -4.68
N PRO A 84 -10.92 12.28 -5.64
CA PRO A 84 -11.56 13.17 -6.62
C PRO A 84 -12.45 14.24 -5.94
N ASP A 85 -12.89 13.98 -4.72
CA ASP A 85 -13.67 14.87 -3.84
C ASP A 85 -12.81 15.86 -3.01
N GLY A 86 -11.48 15.85 -3.17
CA GLY A 86 -10.58 16.76 -2.48
C GLY A 86 -10.26 16.39 -1.02
N HIS A 87 -10.89 15.35 -0.47
CA HIS A 87 -10.49 14.81 0.83
C HIS A 87 -9.18 14.02 0.71
N PRO A 88 -8.31 14.05 1.74
CA PRO A 88 -7.15 13.16 1.77
C PRO A 88 -7.66 11.72 1.68
N LYS A 89 -7.12 10.98 0.72
CA LYS A 89 -7.21 9.53 0.66
C LYS A 89 -6.63 9.02 1.96
N SER A 90 -7.52 8.69 2.89
CA SER A 90 -7.22 7.68 3.88
C SER A 90 -6.59 6.51 3.13
N PRO A 91 -5.49 5.96 3.65
CA PRO A 91 -4.82 4.86 3.02
C PRO A 91 -5.81 3.72 2.73
N THR A 92 -6.20 3.64 1.46
CA THR A 92 -7.28 2.84 0.86
C THR A 92 -8.73 3.32 1.08
N CYS A 93 -9.35 3.74 -0.03
CA CYS A 93 -10.78 4.01 -0.12
C CYS A 93 -11.58 2.71 0.07
N GLY A 94 -12.39 2.71 1.14
CA GLY A 94 -13.29 1.63 1.52
C GLY A 94 -13.52 1.70 3.01
N HIS A 95 -14.54 2.45 3.41
CA HIS A 95 -15.12 2.59 4.75
C HIS A 95 -15.05 1.31 5.62
N LEU A 96 -13.90 1.04 6.24
CA LEU A 96 -13.78 0.06 7.32
C LEU A 96 -12.70 0.56 8.26
N LYS A 97 -13.13 1.13 9.39
CA LYS A 97 -12.24 1.36 10.53
C LYS A 97 -11.70 0.00 10.97
N ILE A 98 -10.42 -0.26 10.81
CA ILE A 98 -9.71 -1.31 11.56
C ILE A 98 -8.34 -0.74 11.97
N PRO A 99 -7.90 -1.00 13.21
CA PRO A 99 -6.83 -0.26 13.86
C PRO A 99 -5.47 -0.48 13.19
N HIS A 100 -4.66 0.57 13.24
CA HIS A 100 -3.26 0.57 12.88
C HIS A 100 -2.52 -0.57 13.62
N PRO A 101 -1.61 -1.33 12.99
CA PRO A 101 -0.80 -2.33 13.69
C PRO A 101 0.16 -1.70 14.72
N ALA A 102 0.37 -0.38 14.69
CA ALA A 102 1.11 0.35 15.72
C ALA A 102 0.26 0.73 16.96
N SER A 103 -1.02 0.36 17.01
CA SER A 103 -1.91 0.65 18.15
C SER A 103 -2.11 -0.54 19.11
N LEU A 104 -1.27 -1.58 19.06
CA LEU A 104 -1.25 -2.66 20.05
C LEU A 104 0.12 -2.83 20.73
N ILE A 105 0.77 -1.69 21.01
CA ILE A 105 1.73 -1.57 22.11
C ILE A 105 1.18 -0.45 23.00
N PHE A 106 0.31 -0.80 23.96
CA PHE A 106 0.24 -0.30 25.33
C PHE A 106 -1.10 -0.66 25.98
N GLN A 107 -0.98 -1.52 27.00
CA GLN A 107 -1.95 -2.01 28.01
C GLN A 107 -3.01 -3.02 27.56
#